data_AF-A0A0C5G842-F1
#
_entry.id   AF-A0A0C5G842-F1
#
_cell.length_a   1.000
_cell.length_b   1.000
_cell.length_c   1.000
_cell.angle_alpha   90.00
_cell.angle_beta   90.00
_cell.angle_gamma   90.00
#
_symmetry.space_group_name_H-M   'P 1'
#
loop_
_entity.id
_entity.type
_entity.pdbx_description
1 polymer ?
#
loop_
_entity_poly.entity_id
_entity_poly.type
_entity_poly.pdbx_seq_one_letter_code
_entity_poly.pdbx_strand_id
1 'polypeptide(L)'
;MWALLEAAPARPLWPELVHDADSGRLITNLLLNRADDLDDQVLLTCLESAFPEDAAEDADQDDLFSGVFGATLTLSRVAGVIERHPRAFLLHGPTLRHAIATATGELTREIREEGLYESSWDVFEALAAVCTSPTLLADAAQCLSQAVPPTWQQRQPPTPKWNAARSQAADALARNPFCPAEALALLTPFLTDATAAHFVEHPDEQVREAAKSIVDQAMERIRQTEPAPQQRDPLTGLTVPADDSLAQQDDPAAVLSSLLPLKGPAARRRETAKAILDSRYADASHLRQLPAALVLAHTGHASAVAALLVEELGDDTQAWDRFRSSVLRLTPSAPKTLEKLIHEATADTP
;
A
#
# COMPACT_ATOMS: atom_id res chain seq x y z
N MET A 1 -21.62 -16.60 21.58
CA MET A 1 -21.26 -15.55 22.56
C MET A 1 -21.33 -14.17 21.93
N TRP A 2 -20.52 -13.82 20.93
CA TRP A 2 -20.64 -12.51 20.26
C TRP A 2 -22.07 -12.21 19.73
N ALA A 3 -22.66 -13.15 18.98
CA ALA A 3 -24.06 -13.03 18.52
C ALA A 3 -25.11 -12.90 19.64
N LEU A 4 -24.78 -13.32 20.87
CA LEU A 4 -25.65 -13.16 22.05
C LEU A 4 -25.44 -11.78 22.69
N LEU A 5 -24.21 -11.25 22.67
CA LEU A 5 -23.87 -9.92 23.19
C LEU A 5 -24.36 -8.78 22.27
N GLU A 6 -24.40 -9.00 20.96
CA GLU A 6 -24.90 -8.00 19.99
C GLU A 6 -26.42 -7.83 20.00
N ALA A 7 -27.14 -8.82 20.53
CA ALA A 7 -28.60 -8.77 20.59
C ALA A 7 -29.04 -7.48 21.31
N ALA A 8 -29.94 -6.70 20.71
CA ALA A 8 -30.40 -5.43 21.27
C ALA A 8 -30.81 -5.51 22.77
N PRO A 9 -31.43 -6.59 23.26
CA PRO A 9 -31.74 -6.75 24.69
C PRO A 9 -30.52 -6.94 25.61
N ALA A 10 -29.38 -7.37 25.09
CA ALA A 10 -28.17 -7.64 25.87
C ALA A 10 -27.29 -6.39 26.06
N ARG A 11 -27.44 -5.37 25.20
CA ARG A 11 -26.63 -4.13 25.27
C ARG A 11 -26.72 -3.39 26.61
N PRO A 12 -27.91 -3.24 27.24
CA PRO A 12 -28.01 -2.61 28.55
C PRO A 12 -27.29 -3.37 29.68
N LEU A 13 -27.01 -4.66 29.47
CA LEU A 13 -26.35 -5.52 30.45
C LEU A 13 -24.82 -5.52 30.31
N TRP A 14 -24.27 -4.88 29.27
CA TRP A 14 -22.82 -4.86 29.03
C TRP A 14 -21.99 -4.36 30.23
N PRO A 15 -22.37 -3.30 30.97
CA PRO A 15 -21.62 -2.88 32.15
C PRO A 15 -21.55 -3.97 33.23
N GLU A 16 -22.67 -4.64 33.52
CA GLU A 16 -22.75 -5.71 34.52
C GLU A 16 -21.93 -6.93 34.09
N LEU A 17 -21.98 -7.26 32.79
CA LEU A 17 -21.28 -8.39 32.20
C LEU A 17 -19.76 -8.21 32.16
N VAL A 18 -19.26 -6.98 32.05
CA VAL A 18 -17.81 -6.70 32.11
C VAL A 18 -17.26 -6.92 33.52
N HIS A 19 -18.06 -6.71 34.55
CA HIS A 19 -17.69 -6.95 35.95
C HIS A 19 -17.87 -8.40 36.40
N ASP A 20 -18.34 -9.30 35.53
CA ASP A 20 -18.48 -10.72 35.84
C ASP A 20 -17.11 -11.35 36.14
N ALA A 21 -17.00 -12.03 37.28
CA ALA A 21 -15.72 -12.57 37.75
C ALA A 21 -15.14 -13.67 36.84
N ASP A 22 -16.02 -14.46 36.19
CA ASP A 22 -15.62 -15.62 35.41
C ASP A 22 -15.42 -15.28 33.92
N SER A 23 -16.25 -14.39 33.39
CA SER A 23 -16.35 -14.10 31.96
C SER A 23 -15.98 -12.66 31.60
N GLY A 24 -15.83 -11.77 32.58
CA GLY A 24 -15.63 -10.33 32.37
C GLY A 24 -14.47 -10.00 31.44
N ARG A 25 -13.29 -10.62 31.64
CA ARG A 25 -12.12 -10.40 30.77
C ARG A 25 -12.37 -10.78 29.31
N LEU A 26 -13.08 -11.89 29.08
CA LEU A 26 -13.44 -12.34 27.74
C LEU A 26 -14.46 -11.40 27.09
N ILE A 27 -15.45 -10.96 27.87
CA ILE A 27 -16.48 -10.01 27.44
C ILE A 27 -15.87 -8.65 27.12
N THR A 28 -15.01 -8.11 27.97
CA THR A 28 -14.21 -6.89 27.74
C THR A 28 -13.45 -6.99 26.43
N ASN A 29 -12.71 -8.08 26.22
CA ASN A 29 -11.95 -8.28 24.98
C ASN A 29 -12.88 -8.39 23.76
N LEU A 30 -14.04 -9.03 23.87
CA LEU A 30 -15.00 -9.10 22.77
C LEU A 30 -15.58 -7.73 22.43
N LEU A 31 -16.02 -6.97 23.44
CA LEU A 31 -16.57 -5.63 23.26
C LEU A 31 -15.55 -4.68 22.64
N LEU A 32 -14.33 -4.60 23.19
CA LEU A 32 -13.27 -3.74 22.65
C LEU A 32 -12.81 -4.13 21.23
N ASN A 33 -12.92 -5.41 20.84
CA ASN A 33 -12.45 -5.89 19.54
C ASN A 33 -13.52 -5.95 18.45
N ARG A 34 -14.79 -6.08 18.81
CA ARG A 34 -15.86 -6.40 17.86
C ARG A 34 -17.01 -5.40 17.85
N ALA A 35 -17.19 -4.61 18.91
CA ALA A 35 -18.24 -3.60 18.91
C ALA A 35 -17.80 -2.40 18.07
N ASP A 36 -18.61 -2.06 17.07
CA ASP A 36 -18.40 -0.85 16.26
C ASP A 36 -18.67 0.41 17.09
N ASP A 37 -19.72 0.39 17.91
CA ASP A 37 -20.12 1.49 18.78
C ASP A 37 -20.36 0.99 20.21
N LEU A 38 -19.58 1.52 21.14
CA LEU A 38 -19.84 1.45 22.58
C LEU A 38 -20.39 2.81 23.05
N ASP A 39 -21.18 2.86 24.11
CA ASP A 39 -21.38 4.12 24.82
C ASP A 39 -20.16 4.42 25.71
N ASP A 40 -20.03 5.66 26.19
CA ASP A 40 -18.87 6.08 26.97
C ASP A 40 -18.76 5.36 28.31
N GLN A 41 -19.89 4.99 28.92
CA GLN A 41 -19.93 4.29 30.19
C GLN A 41 -19.41 2.86 30.02
N VAL A 42 -19.91 2.11 29.05
CA VAL A 42 -19.46 0.75 28.73
C VAL A 42 -18.00 0.76 28.29
N LEU A 43 -17.59 1.73 27.46
CA LEU A 43 -16.21 1.85 27.03
C LEU A 43 -15.28 2.11 28.22
N LEU A 44 -15.64 3.04 29.12
CA LEU A 44 -14.85 3.31 30.32
C LEU A 44 -14.72 2.05 31.20
N THR A 45 -15.83 1.35 31.46
CA THR A 45 -15.82 0.10 32.24
C THR A 45 -14.97 -0.99 31.57
N CYS A 46 -15.01 -1.10 30.25
CA CYS A 46 -14.14 -2.01 29.50
C CYS A 46 -12.66 -1.62 29.64
N LEU A 47 -12.33 -0.32 29.64
CA LEU A 47 -10.97 0.18 29.78
C LEU A 47 -10.42 -0.06 31.20
N GLU A 48 -11.21 0.20 32.24
CA GLU A 48 -10.87 -0.08 33.65
C GLU A 48 -10.61 -1.58 33.87
N SER A 49 -11.45 -2.45 33.27
CA SER A 49 -11.26 -3.90 33.30
C SER A 49 -10.03 -4.35 32.50
N ALA A 50 -9.74 -3.69 31.37
CA ALA A 50 -8.62 -4.05 30.51
C ALA A 50 -7.26 -3.61 31.07
N PHE A 51 -7.22 -2.50 31.81
CA PHE A 51 -6.03 -1.86 32.36
C PHE A 51 -6.26 -1.47 33.84
N PRO A 52 -6.25 -2.45 34.77
CA PRO A 52 -6.46 -2.17 36.19
C PRO A 52 -5.35 -1.28 36.74
N GLU A 53 -5.69 -0.31 37.59
CA GLU A 53 -4.69 0.58 38.23
C GLU A 53 -3.66 -0.21 39.07
N ASP A 54 -4.08 -1.30 39.72
CA ASP A 54 -3.25 -2.13 40.61
C ASP A 54 -2.51 -3.26 39.89
N ALA A 55 -2.63 -3.38 38.55
CA ALA A 55 -2.01 -4.47 37.79
C ALA A 55 -0.47 -4.48 37.85
N ALA A 56 0.14 -3.36 38.27
CA ALA A 56 1.58 -3.25 38.47
C ALA A 56 2.06 -3.73 39.86
N GLU A 57 1.16 -3.85 40.85
CA GLU A 57 1.53 -4.18 42.24
C GLU A 57 1.43 -5.68 42.56
N ASP A 58 0.59 -6.43 41.85
CA ASP A 58 0.43 -7.90 42.02
C ASP A 58 1.47 -8.73 41.23
N ALA A 59 2.60 -8.12 40.89
CA ALA A 59 3.67 -8.71 40.09
C ALA A 59 4.53 -9.73 40.87
N ASP A 60 3.91 -10.83 41.32
CA ASP A 60 4.52 -12.16 41.16
C ASP A 60 4.48 -12.49 39.65
N GLN A 61 5.14 -11.67 38.83
CA GLN A 61 5.07 -11.75 37.37
C GLN A 61 5.63 -13.08 36.92
N ASP A 62 4.78 -13.88 36.27
CA ASP A 62 5.23 -14.87 35.30
C ASP A 62 6.22 -14.18 34.34
N ASP A 63 7.51 -14.53 34.46
CA ASP A 63 8.67 -13.98 33.75
C ASP A 63 8.49 -13.96 32.21
N LEU A 64 7.50 -14.70 31.70
CA LEU A 64 7.15 -14.85 30.29
C LEU A 64 6.53 -13.62 29.63
N PHE A 65 5.94 -12.68 30.39
CA PHE A 65 5.28 -11.49 29.85
C PHE A 65 5.98 -10.18 30.24
N SER A 66 7.22 -10.25 30.71
CA SER A 66 8.03 -9.08 31.00
C SER A 66 8.72 -8.56 29.73
N GLY A 67 9.29 -7.36 29.82
CA GLY A 67 10.28 -6.91 28.84
C GLY A 67 9.73 -6.47 27.48
N VAL A 68 10.51 -6.64 26.41
CA VAL A 68 10.12 -6.23 25.04
C VAL A 68 8.84 -6.94 24.60
N PHE A 69 8.67 -8.22 24.95
CA PHE A 69 7.47 -8.97 24.59
C PHE A 69 6.23 -8.44 25.32
N GLY A 70 6.32 -8.22 26.64
CA GLY A 70 5.26 -7.58 27.43
C GLY A 70 4.88 -6.19 26.95
N ALA A 71 5.89 -5.36 26.66
CA ALA A 71 5.71 -4.03 26.11
C ALA A 71 5.02 -4.08 24.74
N THR A 72 5.42 -5.00 23.87
CA THR A 72 4.80 -5.20 22.54
C THR A 72 3.33 -5.56 22.66
N LEU A 73 2.99 -6.51 23.53
CA LEU A 73 1.59 -6.89 23.75
C LEU A 73 0.76 -5.73 24.30
N THR A 74 1.29 -5.00 25.27
CA THR A 74 0.61 -3.86 25.90
C THR A 74 0.38 -2.73 24.90
N LEU A 75 1.43 -2.29 24.20
CA LEU A 75 1.34 -1.21 23.22
C LEU A 75 0.45 -1.59 22.04
N SER A 76 0.55 -2.82 21.53
CA SER A 76 -0.31 -3.30 20.44
C SER A 76 -1.78 -3.38 20.85
N ARG A 77 -2.05 -3.80 22.10
CA ARG A 77 -3.41 -3.82 22.64
C ARG A 77 -3.98 -2.40 22.75
N VAL A 78 -3.21 -1.45 23.29
CA VAL A 78 -3.62 -0.04 23.36
C VAL A 78 -3.85 0.53 21.97
N ALA A 79 -2.97 0.24 21.01
CA ALA A 79 -3.08 0.69 19.62
C ALA A 79 -4.38 0.19 18.97
N GLY A 80 -4.66 -1.11 19.07
CA GLY A 80 -5.88 -1.70 18.52
C GLY A 80 -7.16 -1.16 19.18
N VAL A 81 -7.11 -0.81 20.47
CA VAL A 81 -8.24 -0.17 21.15
C VAL A 81 -8.44 1.27 20.67
N ILE A 82 -7.37 2.07 20.55
CA ILE A 82 -7.45 3.47 20.11
C ILE A 82 -7.87 3.57 18.64
N GLU A 83 -7.39 2.68 17.78
CA GLU A 83 -7.77 2.64 16.37
C GLU A 83 -9.28 2.43 16.19
N ARG A 84 -9.87 1.52 16.97
CA ARG A 84 -11.32 1.23 16.93
C ARG A 84 -12.15 2.25 17.70
N HIS A 85 -11.63 2.71 18.83
CA HIS A 85 -12.32 3.61 19.76
C HIS A 85 -11.47 4.84 20.08
N PRO A 86 -11.33 5.82 19.16
CA PRO A 86 -10.43 6.97 19.36
C PRO A 86 -10.72 7.78 20.63
N ARG A 87 -11.97 7.81 21.07
CA ARG A 87 -12.38 8.49 22.31
C ARG A 87 -11.87 7.82 23.60
N ALA A 88 -11.36 6.59 23.53
CA ALA A 88 -10.75 5.90 24.67
C ALA A 88 -9.61 6.72 25.30
N PHE A 89 -8.83 7.43 24.49
CA PHE A 89 -7.74 8.28 24.99
C PHE A 89 -8.25 9.49 25.80
N LEU A 90 -9.47 9.97 25.53
CA LEU A 90 -10.08 11.06 26.29
C LEU A 90 -10.69 10.53 27.59
N LEU A 91 -11.37 9.38 27.53
CA LEU A 91 -12.08 8.79 28.68
C LEU A 91 -11.13 8.20 29.72
N HIS A 92 -10.08 7.51 29.31
CA HIS A 92 -9.14 6.82 30.21
C HIS A 92 -7.67 7.24 29.98
N GLY A 93 -7.49 8.48 29.53
CA GLY A 93 -6.20 9.02 29.12
C GLY A 93 -5.07 8.91 30.15
N PRO A 94 -5.27 9.26 31.44
CA PRO A 94 -4.21 9.15 32.44
C PRO A 94 -3.65 7.73 32.58
N THR A 95 -4.53 6.74 32.72
CA THR A 95 -4.16 5.33 32.88
C THR A 95 -3.53 4.77 31.60
N LEU A 96 -4.10 5.05 30.43
CA LEU A 96 -3.51 4.63 29.16
C LEU A 96 -2.12 5.27 28.95
N ARG A 97 -1.95 6.55 29.27
CA ARG A 97 -0.63 7.21 29.19
C ARG A 97 0.36 6.61 30.18
N HIS A 98 -0.08 6.24 31.38
CA HIS A 98 0.77 5.55 32.35
C HIS A 98 1.20 4.18 31.82
N ALA A 99 0.27 3.37 31.32
CA ALA A 99 0.56 2.06 30.74
C ALA A 99 1.54 2.16 29.54
N ILE A 100 1.34 3.14 28.65
CA ILE A 100 2.26 3.41 27.54
C ILE A 100 3.64 3.78 28.08
N ALA A 101 3.73 4.65 29.10
CA ALA A 101 5.01 5.06 29.69
C ALA A 101 5.76 3.89 30.34
N THR A 102 5.05 3.05 31.10
CA THR A 102 5.62 1.85 31.74
C THR A 102 6.14 0.87 30.69
N ALA A 103 5.30 0.51 29.70
CA ALA A 103 5.69 -0.38 28.61
C ALA A 103 6.87 0.17 27.79
N THR A 104 6.90 1.49 27.53
CA THR A 104 8.01 2.13 26.83
C THR A 104 9.30 2.09 27.67
N GLY A 105 9.21 2.33 28.97
CA GLY A 105 10.35 2.28 29.88
C GLY A 105 10.97 0.89 29.98
N GLU A 106 10.13 -0.15 30.06
CA GLU A 106 10.59 -1.55 30.04
C GLU A 106 11.26 -1.91 28.71
N LEU A 107 10.62 -1.55 27.60
CA LEU A 107 11.14 -1.72 26.24
C LEU A 107 12.53 -1.09 26.07
N THR A 108 12.67 0.20 26.36
CA THR A 108 13.93 0.91 26.11
C THR A 108 15.02 0.50 27.09
N ARG A 109 14.67 0.03 28.29
CA ARG A 109 15.61 -0.58 29.24
C ARG A 109 16.16 -1.89 28.69
N GLU A 110 15.33 -2.85 28.30
CA GLU A 110 15.79 -4.15 27.81
C GLU A 110 16.59 -4.02 26.52
N ILE A 111 16.17 -3.19 25.57
CA ILE A 111 16.94 -3.00 24.32
C ILE A 111 18.36 -2.48 24.62
N ARG A 112 18.53 -1.63 25.64
CA ARG A 112 19.86 -1.14 26.04
C ARG A 112 20.71 -2.24 26.71
N GLU A 113 20.07 -3.15 27.44
CA GLU A 113 20.75 -4.22 28.17
C GLU A 113 21.09 -5.40 27.26
N GLU A 114 20.15 -5.84 26.43
CA GLU A 114 20.23 -7.09 25.66
C GLU A 114 20.36 -6.90 24.15
N GLY A 115 20.09 -5.69 23.65
CA GLY A 115 19.91 -5.43 22.22
C GLY A 115 18.48 -5.67 21.75
N LEU A 116 18.24 -5.49 20.45
CA LEU A 116 16.91 -5.64 19.86
C LEU A 116 16.82 -6.90 19.02
N TYR A 117 15.76 -7.70 19.18
CA TYR A 117 15.57 -8.89 18.35
C TYR A 117 15.12 -8.51 16.94
N GLU A 118 15.57 -9.25 15.92
CA GLU A 118 15.19 -8.98 14.50
C GLU A 118 13.67 -9.05 14.26
N SER A 119 12.92 -9.74 15.14
CA SER A 119 11.46 -9.85 15.07
C SER A 119 10.70 -8.79 15.86
N SER A 120 11.35 -7.97 16.67
CA SER A 120 10.69 -7.13 17.68
C SER A 120 10.64 -5.64 17.31
N TRP A 121 10.74 -5.32 16.02
CA TRP A 121 10.72 -3.93 15.55
C TRP A 121 9.31 -3.32 15.51
N ASP A 122 8.29 -4.16 15.42
CA ASP A 122 6.87 -3.80 15.41
C ASP A 122 6.43 -3.02 16.67
N VAL A 123 7.11 -3.23 17.79
CA VAL A 123 6.91 -2.48 19.03
C VAL A 123 7.03 -0.97 18.85
N PHE A 124 7.92 -0.49 17.97
CA PHE A 124 8.07 0.95 17.69
C PHE A 124 6.90 1.50 16.86
N GLU A 125 6.30 0.69 16.00
CA GLU A 125 5.09 1.07 15.26
C GLU A 125 3.90 1.19 16.21
N ALA A 126 3.73 0.21 17.09
CA ALA A 126 2.71 0.25 18.12
C ALA A 126 2.89 1.46 19.05
N LEU A 127 4.13 1.76 19.46
CA LEU A 127 4.44 2.95 20.23
C LEU A 127 4.10 4.24 19.48
N ALA A 128 4.51 4.35 18.21
CA ALA A 128 4.26 5.52 17.38
C ALA A 128 2.76 5.79 17.18
N ALA A 129 1.92 4.75 17.15
CA ALA A 129 0.48 4.89 16.99
C ALA A 129 -0.23 5.49 18.22
N VAL A 130 0.32 5.30 19.43
CA VAL A 130 -0.38 5.60 20.69
C VAL A 130 0.30 6.66 21.55
N CYS A 131 1.60 6.87 21.37
CA CYS A 131 2.36 7.75 22.23
C CYS A 131 2.15 9.22 21.87
N THR A 132 1.80 10.02 22.88
CA THR A 132 1.65 11.47 22.75
C THR A 132 2.70 12.24 23.56
N SER A 133 3.68 11.54 24.14
CA SER A 133 4.71 12.13 24.98
C SER A 133 6.00 12.37 24.19
N PRO A 134 6.41 13.63 23.97
CA PRO A 134 7.65 13.93 23.27
C PRO A 134 8.88 13.32 23.92
N THR A 135 8.92 13.23 25.25
CA THR A 135 10.07 12.67 25.99
C THR A 135 10.21 11.16 25.77
N LEU A 136 9.09 10.44 25.73
CA LEU A 136 9.11 9.00 25.45
C LEU A 136 9.47 8.71 23.98
N LEU A 137 9.00 9.54 23.05
CA LEU A 137 9.37 9.44 21.64
C LEU A 137 10.86 9.73 21.42
N ALA A 138 11.42 10.71 22.13
CA ALA A 138 12.86 10.98 22.11
C ALA A 138 13.67 9.81 22.67
N ASP A 139 13.24 9.22 23.78
CA ASP A 139 13.89 8.04 24.38
C ASP A 139 13.89 6.84 23.42
N ALA A 140 12.74 6.57 22.80
CA ALA A 140 12.57 5.52 21.81
C ALA A 140 13.42 5.76 20.55
N ALA A 141 13.47 7.00 20.04
CA ALA A 141 14.32 7.37 18.91
C ALA A 141 15.81 7.18 19.21
N GLN A 142 16.25 7.58 20.40
CA GLN A 142 17.62 7.33 20.85
C GLN A 142 17.91 5.82 20.91
N CYS A 143 17.02 5.05 21.54
CA CYS A 143 17.12 3.61 21.64
C CYS A 143 17.22 2.95 20.25
N LEU A 144 16.33 3.33 19.32
CA LEU A 144 16.33 2.86 17.93
C LEU A 144 17.63 3.21 17.21
N SER A 145 18.15 4.42 17.37
CA SER A 145 19.39 4.88 16.72
C SER A 145 20.64 4.15 17.21
N GLN A 146 20.59 3.63 18.45
CA GLN A 146 21.68 2.91 19.09
C GLN A 146 21.48 1.38 19.09
N ALA A 147 20.31 0.91 18.65
CA ALA A 147 19.96 -0.51 18.64
C ALA A 147 20.98 -1.35 17.86
N VAL A 148 21.45 -2.41 18.53
CA VAL A 148 22.32 -3.45 17.97
C VAL A 148 21.68 -4.82 18.16
N PRO A 149 21.98 -5.81 17.29
CA PRO A 149 21.53 -7.17 17.52
C PRO A 149 22.10 -7.74 18.83
N PRO A 150 21.35 -8.58 19.55
CA PRO A 150 21.83 -9.30 20.73
C PRO A 150 23.14 -10.03 20.45
N THR A 151 23.98 -10.15 21.47
CA THR A 151 25.34 -10.69 21.35
C THR A 151 25.40 -12.07 20.71
N TRP A 152 24.41 -12.93 20.96
CA TRP A 152 24.27 -14.26 20.36
C TRP A 152 23.73 -14.24 18.92
N GLN A 153 23.11 -13.14 18.47
CA GLN A 153 22.62 -12.91 17.10
C GLN A 153 23.58 -12.05 16.26
N GLN A 154 24.71 -11.57 16.82
CA GLN A 154 25.69 -10.75 16.12
C GLN A 154 26.32 -11.50 14.93
N ARG A 155 25.65 -11.44 13.78
CA ARG A 155 26.23 -11.71 12.46
C ARG A 155 26.66 -10.37 11.90
N GLN A 156 27.97 -10.17 11.71
CA GLN A 156 28.46 -9.02 10.97
C GLN A 156 28.65 -9.40 9.49
N PRO A 157 28.14 -8.59 8.54
CA PRO A 157 27.32 -7.37 8.71
C PRO A 157 25.84 -7.66 9.04
N PRO A 158 25.08 -6.66 9.58
CA PRO A 158 23.63 -6.78 9.81
C PRO A 158 22.88 -7.24 8.56
N THR A 159 21.84 -8.04 8.73
CA THR A 159 21.06 -8.56 7.60
C THR A 159 20.33 -7.43 6.87
N PRO A 160 20.06 -7.55 5.55
CA PRO A 160 19.20 -6.59 4.85
C PRO A 160 17.82 -6.44 5.50
N LYS A 161 17.30 -7.52 6.11
CA LYS A 161 16.05 -7.52 6.87
C LYS A 161 16.11 -6.63 8.12
N TRP A 162 17.22 -6.68 8.86
CA TRP A 162 17.45 -5.81 10.01
C TRP A 162 17.39 -4.33 9.64
N ASN A 163 18.09 -3.94 8.56
CA ASN A 163 18.08 -2.55 8.11
C ASN A 163 16.69 -2.12 7.62
N ALA A 164 15.97 -2.98 6.91
CA ALA A 164 14.61 -2.69 6.47
C ALA A 164 13.65 -2.49 7.65
N ALA A 165 13.72 -3.36 8.66
CA ALA A 165 12.89 -3.26 9.87
C ALA A 165 13.22 -2.00 10.68
N ARG A 166 14.51 -1.64 10.78
CA ARG A 166 14.95 -0.39 11.41
C ARG A 166 14.41 0.85 10.69
N SER A 167 14.46 0.86 9.35
CA SER A 167 13.90 1.95 8.56
C SER A 167 12.39 2.06 8.72
N GLN A 168 11.68 0.93 8.75
CA GLN A 168 10.24 0.92 8.97
C GLN A 168 9.85 1.47 10.35
N ALA A 169 10.55 1.06 11.40
CA ALA A 169 10.36 1.58 12.75
C ALA A 169 10.70 3.08 12.87
N ALA A 170 11.80 3.52 12.22
CA ALA A 170 12.18 4.93 12.18
C ALA A 170 11.12 5.78 11.46
N ASP A 171 10.59 5.30 10.33
CA ASP A 171 9.52 5.94 9.60
C ASP A 171 8.24 6.08 10.43
N ALA A 172 7.88 5.04 11.19
CA ALA A 172 6.69 5.07 12.06
C ALA A 172 6.83 6.14 13.16
N LEU A 173 7.96 6.15 13.88
CA LEU A 173 8.22 7.16 14.91
C LEU A 173 8.26 8.59 14.32
N ALA A 174 8.88 8.77 13.16
CA ALA A 174 8.99 10.08 12.52
C ALA A 174 7.65 10.64 12.04
N ARG A 175 6.69 9.79 11.69
CA ARG A 175 5.33 10.21 11.31
C ARG A 175 4.46 10.64 12.49
N ASN A 176 4.87 10.35 13.73
CA ASN A 176 4.14 10.78 14.90
C ASN A 176 4.24 12.32 15.04
N PRO A 177 3.10 13.05 15.13
CA PRO A 177 3.10 14.52 15.17
C PRO A 177 3.70 15.11 16.46
N PHE A 178 3.86 14.30 17.51
CA PHE A 178 4.48 14.69 18.78
C PHE A 178 5.98 14.36 18.82
N CYS A 179 6.55 13.81 17.74
CA CYS A 179 7.97 13.50 17.67
C CYS A 179 8.79 14.81 17.65
N PRO A 180 9.64 15.07 18.65
CA PRO A 180 10.38 16.33 18.73
C PRO A 180 11.54 16.37 17.72
N ALA A 181 12.02 17.59 17.40
CA ALA A 181 13.05 17.80 16.40
C ALA A 181 14.36 17.04 16.72
N GLU A 182 14.75 16.97 17.99
CA GLU A 182 15.94 16.19 18.41
C GLU A 182 15.78 14.69 18.13
N ALA A 183 14.57 14.14 18.29
CA ALA A 183 14.27 12.75 17.99
C ALA A 183 14.30 12.52 16.48
N LEU A 184 13.67 13.41 15.70
CA LEU A 184 13.69 13.36 14.25
C LEU A 184 15.14 13.37 13.73
N ALA A 185 16.01 14.23 14.26
CA ALA A 185 17.42 14.29 13.86
C ALA A 185 18.17 12.96 14.09
N LEU A 186 17.83 12.20 15.14
CA LEU A 186 18.39 10.87 15.40
C LEU A 186 17.84 9.79 14.44
N LEU A 187 16.59 9.95 14.01
CA LEU A 187 15.91 9.02 13.11
C LEU A 187 16.27 9.24 11.64
N THR A 188 16.57 10.49 11.24
CA THR A 188 16.80 10.86 9.83
C THR A 188 17.71 9.90 9.07
N PRO A 189 18.88 9.46 9.61
CA PRO A 189 19.78 8.56 8.89
C PRO A 189 19.18 7.19 8.51
N PHE A 190 18.08 6.80 9.13
CA PHE A 190 17.42 5.51 8.93
C PHE A 190 16.13 5.62 8.13
N LEU A 191 15.66 6.83 7.82
CA LEU A 191 14.40 7.05 7.11
C LEU A 191 14.47 6.50 5.68
N THR A 192 13.31 6.06 5.18
CA THR A 192 13.17 5.73 3.76
C THR A 192 13.16 7.00 2.91
N ASP A 193 13.52 6.88 1.62
CA ASP A 193 13.50 7.99 0.66
C ASP A 193 12.15 8.73 0.64
N ALA A 194 11.05 7.98 0.73
CA ALA A 194 9.70 8.53 0.73
C ALA A 194 9.38 9.33 2.01
N THR A 195 9.76 8.80 3.18
CA THR A 195 9.52 9.49 4.45
C THR A 195 10.44 10.70 4.61
N ALA A 196 11.71 10.59 4.21
CA ALA A 196 12.67 11.71 4.22
C ALA A 196 12.20 12.89 3.36
N ALA A 197 11.54 12.64 2.22
CA ALA A 197 11.00 13.70 1.35
C ALA A 197 10.01 14.63 2.07
N HIS A 198 9.28 14.15 3.08
CA HIS A 198 8.36 14.97 3.87
C HIS A 198 9.07 15.97 4.80
N PHE A 199 10.38 15.81 5.04
CA PHE A 199 11.17 16.63 5.96
C PHE A 199 12.13 17.61 5.26
N VAL A 200 12.11 17.70 3.93
CA VAL A 200 12.98 18.59 3.13
C VAL A 200 12.73 20.09 3.41
N GLU A 201 11.55 20.44 3.92
CA GLU A 201 11.18 21.81 4.31
C GLU A 201 11.00 21.95 5.82
N HIS A 202 11.55 21.02 6.61
CA HIS A 202 11.41 21.05 8.06
C HIS A 202 12.01 22.33 8.68
N PRO A 203 11.37 22.92 9.71
CA PRO A 203 11.87 24.15 10.35
C PRO A 203 13.23 23.97 11.03
N ASP A 204 13.51 22.76 11.55
CA ASP A 204 14.82 22.43 12.10
C ASP A 204 15.86 22.19 11.00
N GLU A 205 16.99 22.90 11.09
CA GLU A 205 18.09 22.85 10.11
C GLU A 205 18.70 21.46 10.00
N GLN A 206 18.95 20.79 11.12
CA GLN A 206 19.64 19.51 11.15
C GLN A 206 18.77 18.41 10.51
N VAL A 207 17.48 18.39 10.84
CA VAL A 207 16.50 17.48 10.21
C VAL A 207 16.43 17.75 8.71
N ARG A 208 16.35 19.02 8.33
CA ARG A 208 16.21 19.44 6.93
C ARG A 208 17.41 19.05 6.07
N GLU A 209 18.62 19.36 6.50
CA GLU A 209 19.83 19.09 5.73
C GLU A 209 20.11 17.58 5.62
N ALA A 210 19.83 16.82 6.67
CA ALA A 210 19.93 15.37 6.62
C ALA A 210 18.87 14.76 5.68
N ALA A 211 17.63 15.25 5.70
CA ALA A 211 16.58 14.81 4.78
C ALA A 211 16.91 15.13 3.31
N LYS A 212 17.41 16.35 3.03
CA LYS A 212 17.90 16.73 1.70
C LYS A 212 19.01 15.80 1.22
N SER A 213 19.99 15.49 2.07
CA SER A 213 21.08 14.59 1.69
C SER A 213 20.57 13.21 1.25
N ILE A 214 19.57 12.66 1.95
CA ILE A 214 18.97 11.37 1.59
C ILE A 214 18.23 11.46 0.25
N VAL A 215 17.45 12.52 0.05
CA VAL A 215 16.72 12.75 -1.21
C VAL A 215 17.70 12.95 -2.37
N ASP A 216 18.77 13.72 -2.18
CA ASP A 216 19.82 13.93 -3.18
C ASP A 216 20.53 12.62 -3.53
N GLN A 217 20.85 11.79 -2.52
CA GLN A 217 21.42 10.46 -2.74
C GLN A 217 20.44 9.52 -3.44
N ALA A 218 19.14 9.60 -3.15
CA ALA A 218 18.11 8.85 -3.86
C ALA A 218 18.00 9.29 -5.32
N MET A 219 18.00 10.60 -5.58
CA MET A 219 18.03 11.16 -6.93
C MET A 219 19.29 10.76 -7.69
N GLU A 220 20.44 10.76 -7.04
CA GLU A 220 21.69 10.34 -7.64
C GLU A 220 21.71 8.83 -7.92
N ARG A 221 21.18 7.99 -7.01
CA ARG A 221 20.94 6.56 -7.28
C ARG A 221 20.03 6.38 -8.48
N ILE A 222 18.95 7.14 -8.58
CA ILE A 222 18.06 7.12 -9.75
C ILE A 222 18.83 7.53 -11.01
N ARG A 223 19.64 8.59 -10.99
CA ARG A 223 20.48 8.99 -12.14
C ARG A 223 21.53 7.97 -12.54
N GLN A 224 22.05 7.20 -11.58
CA GLN A 224 23.07 6.17 -11.80
C GLN A 224 22.48 4.82 -12.23
N THR A 225 21.23 4.53 -11.83
CA THR A 225 20.47 3.35 -12.27
C THR A 225 19.59 3.62 -13.48
N GLU A 226 19.29 4.89 -13.77
CA GLU A 226 18.99 5.33 -15.12
C GLU A 226 20.20 4.91 -15.96
N PRO A 227 20.03 4.00 -16.94
CA PRO A 227 21.08 3.83 -17.92
C PRO A 227 21.38 5.23 -18.43
N ALA A 228 22.68 5.59 -18.44
CA ALA A 228 23.17 6.87 -18.94
C ALA A 228 22.27 7.31 -20.10
N PRO A 229 21.85 8.58 -20.19
CA PRO A 229 21.08 9.01 -21.34
C PRO A 229 21.95 8.64 -22.54
N GLN A 230 21.62 7.50 -23.16
CA GLN A 230 22.01 7.23 -24.50
C GLN A 230 21.55 8.53 -25.14
N GLN A 231 22.48 9.22 -25.80
CA GLN A 231 22.11 10.15 -26.85
C GLN A 231 20.82 9.60 -27.42
N ARG A 232 19.75 10.42 -27.42
CA ARG A 232 18.51 10.06 -28.07
C ARG A 232 18.87 9.78 -29.53
N ASP A 233 19.36 8.58 -29.77
CA ASP A 233 19.49 7.98 -31.05
C ASP A 233 18.02 7.80 -31.42
N PRO A 234 17.60 8.42 -32.52
CA PRO A 234 16.21 8.38 -32.92
C PRO A 234 15.81 6.91 -33.04
N LEU A 235 14.98 6.46 -32.09
CA LEU A 235 14.15 5.26 -32.14
C LEU A 235 14.70 4.16 -33.06
N THR A 236 15.91 3.65 -32.81
CA THR A 236 16.46 2.55 -33.60
C THR A 236 15.96 1.23 -33.03
N GLY A 237 14.65 1.04 -33.13
CA GLY A 237 13.99 -0.18 -32.71
C GLY A 237 12.86 -0.47 -33.67
N LEU A 238 13.08 -1.43 -34.59
CA LEU A 238 12.12 -2.02 -35.52
C LEU A 238 10.93 -1.11 -35.83
N THR A 239 11.16 -0.11 -36.67
CA THR A 239 10.10 0.67 -37.29
C THR A 239 9.27 -0.29 -38.16
N VAL A 240 7.94 -0.22 -38.07
CA VAL A 240 7.07 -0.94 -39.02
C VAL A 240 7.50 -0.51 -40.43
N PRO A 241 7.91 -1.44 -41.30
CA PRO A 241 8.34 -1.07 -42.64
C PRO A 241 7.19 -0.37 -43.37
N ALA A 242 7.49 0.68 -44.14
CA ALA A 242 6.50 1.35 -44.96
C ALA A 242 5.94 0.38 -46.01
N ASP A 243 4.71 0.63 -46.48
CA ASP A 243 4.02 -0.25 -47.44
C ASP A 243 4.81 -0.50 -48.74
N ASP A 244 5.60 0.47 -49.19
CA ASP A 244 6.45 0.30 -50.38
C ASP A 244 7.62 -0.67 -50.14
N SER A 245 8.14 -0.73 -48.91
CA SER A 245 9.15 -1.71 -48.50
C SER A 245 8.54 -3.08 -48.24
N LEU A 246 7.32 -3.11 -47.69
CA LEU A 246 6.55 -4.35 -47.52
C LEU A 246 6.21 -4.97 -48.88
N ALA A 247 5.87 -4.17 -49.89
CA ALA A 247 5.59 -4.63 -51.25
C ALA A 247 6.74 -5.40 -51.92
N GLN A 248 7.97 -5.20 -51.44
CA GLN A 248 9.18 -5.85 -51.95
C GLN A 248 9.49 -7.18 -51.24
N GLN A 249 8.71 -7.54 -50.22
CA GLN A 249 8.87 -8.80 -49.47
C GLN A 249 8.02 -9.90 -50.09
N ASP A 250 8.48 -11.15 -49.94
CA ASP A 250 7.74 -12.33 -50.43
C ASP A 250 6.39 -12.52 -49.72
N ASP A 251 6.33 -12.17 -48.42
CA ASP A 251 5.10 -12.18 -47.62
C ASP A 251 5.03 -10.93 -46.70
N PRO A 252 4.37 -9.85 -47.17
CA PRO A 252 4.18 -8.62 -46.41
C PRO A 252 3.44 -8.82 -45.07
N ALA A 253 2.50 -9.78 -45.02
CA ALA A 253 1.68 -10.04 -43.84
C ALA A 253 2.47 -10.79 -42.76
N ALA A 254 3.32 -11.74 -43.14
CA ALA A 254 4.22 -12.41 -42.19
C ALA A 254 5.21 -11.44 -41.53
N VAL A 255 5.67 -10.42 -42.27
CA VAL A 255 6.55 -9.37 -41.73
C VAL A 255 5.82 -8.55 -40.66
N LEU A 256 4.56 -8.17 -40.89
CA LEU A 256 3.73 -7.50 -39.89
C LEU A 256 3.45 -8.39 -38.68
N SER A 257 3.21 -9.68 -38.90
CA SER A 257 3.00 -10.67 -37.82
C SER A 257 4.23 -10.85 -36.93
N SER A 258 5.44 -10.70 -37.46
CA SER A 258 6.69 -10.78 -36.68
C SER A 258 6.83 -9.66 -35.64
N LEU A 259 6.09 -8.56 -35.81
CA LEU A 259 6.05 -7.42 -34.88
C LEU A 259 5.05 -7.64 -33.74
N LEU A 260 4.31 -8.77 -33.77
CA LEU A 260 3.38 -9.21 -32.74
C LEU A 260 4.00 -10.38 -31.93
N PRO A 261 3.75 -10.46 -30.61
CA PRO A 261 2.99 -9.53 -29.78
C PRO A 261 3.75 -8.21 -29.54
N LEU A 262 3.01 -7.12 -29.33
CA LEU A 262 3.57 -5.78 -29.11
C LEU A 262 4.45 -5.73 -27.84
N LYS A 263 5.77 -5.57 -27.99
CA LYS A 263 6.73 -5.50 -26.88
C LYS A 263 7.10 -4.06 -26.54
N GLY A 264 7.40 -3.80 -25.26
CA GLY A 264 7.94 -2.53 -24.78
C GLY A 264 6.92 -1.56 -24.15
N PRO A 265 7.33 -0.29 -23.93
CA PRO A 265 6.52 0.71 -23.23
C PRO A 265 5.15 0.97 -23.90
N ALA A 266 4.15 1.38 -23.11
CA ALA A 266 2.77 1.55 -23.58
C ALA A 266 2.63 2.52 -24.77
N ALA A 267 3.39 3.63 -24.77
CA ALA A 267 3.40 4.58 -25.89
C ALA A 267 3.89 3.93 -27.20
N ARG A 268 4.98 3.15 -27.13
CA ARG A 268 5.56 2.44 -28.28
C ARG A 268 4.65 1.35 -28.81
N ARG A 269 4.01 0.57 -27.92
CA ARG A 269 3.02 -0.44 -28.32
C ARG A 269 1.86 0.22 -29.07
N ARG A 270 1.43 1.40 -28.62
CA ARG A 270 0.38 2.19 -29.28
C ARG A 270 0.81 2.75 -30.64
N GLU A 271 2.04 3.23 -30.78
CA GLU A 271 2.58 3.71 -32.06
C GLU A 271 2.75 2.56 -33.07
N THR A 272 3.31 1.44 -32.62
CA THR A 272 3.50 0.24 -33.46
C THR A 272 2.14 -0.32 -33.89
N ALA A 273 1.16 -0.37 -32.99
CA ALA A 273 -0.21 -0.78 -33.31
C ALA A 273 -0.87 0.14 -34.35
N LYS A 274 -0.68 1.46 -34.24
CA LYS A 274 -1.17 2.41 -35.24
C LYS A 274 -0.50 2.20 -36.60
N ALA A 275 0.82 2.05 -36.62
CA ALA A 275 1.56 1.85 -37.86
C ALA A 275 1.21 0.51 -38.55
N ILE A 276 0.93 -0.55 -37.80
CA ILE A 276 0.39 -1.80 -38.37
C ILE A 276 -1.02 -1.55 -38.93
N LEU A 277 -1.89 -0.81 -38.21
CA LEU A 277 -3.24 -0.46 -38.70
C LEU A 277 -3.23 0.43 -39.95
N ASP A 278 -2.25 1.31 -40.08
CA ASP A 278 -2.10 2.19 -41.23
C ASP A 278 -1.59 1.43 -42.48
N SER A 279 -1.07 0.21 -42.32
CA SER A 279 -0.57 -0.61 -43.44
C SER A 279 -1.71 -1.27 -44.22
N ARG A 280 -1.61 -1.24 -45.55
CA ARG A 280 -2.55 -1.94 -46.45
C ARG A 280 -2.46 -3.47 -46.42
N TYR A 281 -1.39 -4.01 -45.84
CA TYR A 281 -1.16 -5.46 -45.75
C TYR A 281 -1.62 -6.05 -44.40
N ALA A 282 -2.19 -5.24 -43.51
CA ALA A 282 -2.79 -5.73 -42.29
C ALA A 282 -4.06 -6.55 -42.59
N ASP A 283 -4.10 -7.78 -42.11
CA ASP A 283 -5.23 -8.69 -42.27
C ASP A 283 -6.02 -8.89 -40.96
N ALA A 284 -7.10 -9.66 -41.03
CA ALA A 284 -7.97 -9.98 -39.89
C ALA A 284 -7.22 -10.63 -38.70
N SER A 285 -6.14 -11.39 -38.95
CA SER A 285 -5.34 -12.01 -37.91
C SER A 285 -4.52 -10.99 -37.11
N HIS A 286 -4.06 -9.92 -37.77
CA HIS A 286 -3.40 -8.79 -37.12
C HIS A 286 -4.41 -7.99 -36.28
N LEU A 287 -5.59 -7.71 -36.84
CA LEU A 287 -6.64 -6.94 -36.14
C LEU A 287 -7.06 -7.62 -34.82
N ARG A 288 -7.16 -8.95 -34.79
CA ARG A 288 -7.48 -9.72 -33.57
C ARG A 288 -6.42 -9.61 -32.48
N GLN A 289 -5.17 -9.33 -32.84
CA GLN A 289 -4.04 -9.27 -31.89
C GLN A 289 -3.70 -7.84 -31.43
N LEU A 290 -4.32 -6.83 -32.04
CA LEU A 290 -4.13 -5.43 -31.68
C LEU A 290 -5.13 -4.95 -30.61
N PRO A 291 -4.83 -3.87 -29.86
CA PRO A 291 -5.75 -3.34 -28.87
C PRO A 291 -7.09 -2.93 -29.50
N ALA A 292 -8.20 -3.54 -29.06
CA ALA A 292 -9.53 -3.37 -29.63
C ALA A 292 -9.96 -1.89 -29.75
N ALA A 293 -9.62 -1.05 -28.77
CA ALA A 293 -9.93 0.37 -28.79
C ALA A 293 -9.28 1.14 -29.96
N LEU A 294 -8.12 0.69 -30.45
CA LEU A 294 -7.45 1.29 -31.61
C LEU A 294 -8.05 0.76 -32.91
N VAL A 295 -8.31 -0.54 -32.99
CA VAL A 295 -8.91 -1.19 -34.18
C VAL A 295 -10.30 -0.61 -34.47
N LEU A 296 -11.17 -0.53 -33.44
CA LEU A 296 -12.53 -0.01 -33.55
C LEU A 296 -12.58 1.50 -33.86
N ALA A 297 -11.51 2.23 -33.56
CA ALA A 297 -11.42 3.66 -33.87
C ALA A 297 -10.88 3.93 -35.29
N HIS A 298 -10.34 2.91 -35.97
CA HIS A 298 -9.65 3.06 -37.25
C HIS A 298 -10.60 2.85 -38.44
N THR A 299 -10.79 3.89 -39.27
CA THR A 299 -11.79 3.87 -40.36
C THR A 299 -11.35 3.11 -41.61
N GLY A 300 -10.04 2.86 -41.78
CA GLY A 300 -9.48 2.19 -42.96
C GLY A 300 -9.78 0.69 -43.03
N HIS A 301 -10.00 0.04 -41.88
CA HIS A 301 -10.28 -1.41 -41.78
C HIS A 301 -11.73 -1.70 -41.41
N ALA A 302 -12.63 -0.72 -41.61
CA ALA A 302 -14.01 -0.81 -41.17
C ALA A 302 -14.71 -2.08 -41.72
N SER A 303 -14.53 -2.39 -43.00
CA SER A 303 -15.19 -3.55 -43.62
C SER A 303 -14.67 -4.88 -43.07
N ALA A 304 -13.36 -5.00 -42.83
CA ALA A 304 -12.77 -6.21 -42.24
C ALA A 304 -13.20 -6.40 -40.76
N VAL A 305 -13.28 -5.31 -40.00
CA VAL A 305 -13.78 -5.33 -38.62
C VAL A 305 -15.27 -5.66 -38.58
N ALA A 306 -16.07 -5.13 -39.50
CA ALA A 306 -17.48 -5.43 -39.65
C ALA A 306 -17.70 -6.93 -39.94
N ALA A 307 -16.92 -7.53 -40.85
CA ALA A 307 -16.98 -8.95 -41.13
C ALA A 307 -16.65 -9.81 -39.90
N LEU A 308 -15.63 -9.42 -39.11
CA LEU A 308 -15.30 -10.09 -37.84
C LEU A 308 -16.42 -9.98 -36.81
N LEU A 309 -17.11 -8.84 -36.74
CA LEU A 309 -18.23 -8.65 -35.83
C LEU A 309 -19.47 -9.46 -36.24
N VAL A 310 -19.74 -9.59 -37.54
CA VAL A 310 -20.80 -10.46 -38.05
C VAL A 310 -20.50 -11.93 -37.77
N GLU A 311 -19.24 -12.36 -37.92
CA GLU A 311 -18.80 -13.73 -37.59
C GLU A 311 -19.02 -14.05 -36.10
N GLU A 312 -18.73 -13.11 -35.20
CA GLU A 312 -18.81 -13.33 -33.74
C GLU A 312 -20.20 -13.06 -33.14
N LEU A 313 -20.93 -12.06 -33.64
CA LEU A 313 -22.22 -11.63 -33.06
C LEU A 313 -23.43 -12.22 -33.80
N GLY A 314 -23.27 -12.61 -35.07
CA GLY A 314 -24.35 -13.11 -35.92
C GLY A 314 -25.56 -12.18 -35.97
N ASP A 315 -26.76 -12.76 -36.02
CA ASP A 315 -28.05 -12.05 -36.08
C ASP A 315 -28.63 -11.72 -34.68
N ASP A 316 -27.86 -11.86 -33.59
CA ASP A 316 -28.34 -11.63 -32.22
C ASP A 316 -28.39 -10.13 -31.88
N THR A 317 -29.59 -9.55 -31.97
CA THR A 317 -29.85 -8.14 -31.66
C THR A 317 -29.44 -7.73 -30.24
N GLN A 318 -29.53 -8.62 -29.25
CA GLN A 318 -29.09 -8.31 -27.89
C GLN A 318 -27.57 -8.27 -27.76
N ALA A 319 -26.86 -9.13 -28.50
CA ALA A 319 -25.40 -9.12 -28.56
C ALA A 319 -24.88 -7.81 -29.19
N TRP A 320 -25.53 -7.35 -30.27
CA TRP A 320 -25.24 -6.06 -30.90
C TRP A 320 -25.45 -4.86 -29.97
N ASP A 321 -26.52 -4.84 -29.17
CA ASP A 321 -26.78 -3.76 -28.20
C ASP A 321 -25.77 -3.73 -27.05
N ARG A 322 -25.36 -4.90 -26.55
CA ARG A 322 -24.28 -5.01 -25.55
C ARG A 322 -22.94 -4.57 -26.10
N PHE A 323 -22.62 -4.97 -27.34
CA PHE A 323 -21.43 -4.54 -28.04
C PHE A 323 -21.38 -3.00 -28.17
N ARG A 324 -22.46 -2.40 -28.68
CA ARG A 324 -22.58 -0.93 -28.84
C ARG A 324 -22.34 -0.20 -27.51
N SER A 325 -22.95 -0.69 -26.43
CA SER A 325 -22.81 -0.11 -25.09
C SER A 325 -21.37 -0.19 -24.56
N SER A 326 -20.65 -1.26 -24.89
CA SER A 326 -19.28 -1.51 -24.43
C SER A 326 -18.26 -0.69 -25.23
N VAL A 327 -18.45 -0.56 -26.54
CA VAL A 327 -17.57 0.22 -27.42
C VAL A 327 -17.61 1.71 -27.07
N LEU A 328 -18.80 2.27 -26.78
CA LEU A 328 -18.94 3.66 -26.36
C LEU A 328 -18.19 3.99 -25.05
N ARG A 329 -17.98 2.99 -24.17
CA ARG A 329 -17.17 3.14 -22.95
C ARG A 329 -15.67 3.09 -23.22
N LEU A 330 -15.25 2.32 -24.22
CA LEU A 330 -13.83 2.07 -24.51
C LEU A 330 -13.19 3.16 -25.39
N THR A 331 -13.97 3.87 -26.21
CA THR A 331 -13.43 4.86 -27.14
C THR A 331 -14.42 6.01 -27.41
N PRO A 332 -14.09 7.27 -27.04
CA PRO A 332 -14.95 8.43 -27.27
C PRO A 332 -15.13 8.80 -28.75
N SER A 333 -14.20 8.40 -29.63
CA SER A 333 -14.28 8.63 -31.08
C SER A 333 -15.07 7.55 -31.81
N ALA A 334 -15.50 6.50 -31.11
CA ALA A 334 -16.25 5.39 -31.66
C ALA A 334 -17.58 5.75 -32.34
N PRO A 335 -18.38 6.76 -31.92
CA PRO A 335 -19.72 6.94 -32.50
C PRO A 335 -19.73 7.06 -34.03
N LYS A 336 -18.76 7.78 -34.61
CA LYS A 336 -18.65 7.99 -36.05
C LYS A 336 -18.17 6.74 -36.81
N THR A 337 -17.24 5.99 -36.22
CA THR A 337 -16.70 4.77 -36.83
C THR A 337 -17.67 3.60 -36.64
N LEU A 338 -18.41 3.57 -35.53
CA LEU A 338 -19.37 2.53 -35.17
C LEU A 338 -20.59 2.56 -36.08
N GLU A 339 -21.13 3.74 -36.42
CA GLU A 339 -22.20 3.86 -37.41
C GLU A 339 -21.77 3.33 -38.78
N LYS A 340 -20.54 3.62 -39.20
CA LYS A 340 -19.96 3.10 -40.44
C LYS A 340 -19.75 1.59 -40.39
N LEU A 341 -19.24 1.05 -39.27
CA LEU A 341 -19.04 -0.39 -39.04
C LEU A 341 -20.37 -1.16 -39.07
N ILE A 342 -21.41 -0.62 -38.42
CA ILE A 342 -22.75 -1.21 -38.42
C ILE A 342 -23.37 -1.14 -39.81
N HIS A 343 -23.23 -0.01 -40.51
CA HIS A 343 -23.71 0.12 -41.88
C HIS A 343 -23.02 -0.87 -42.83
N GLU A 344 -21.68 -1.01 -42.75
CA GLU A 344 -20.94 -1.98 -43.57
C GLU A 344 -21.25 -3.44 -43.19
N ALA A 345 -21.51 -3.74 -41.90
CA ALA A 345 -21.94 -5.07 -41.45
C ALA A 345 -23.35 -5.45 -41.91
N THR A 346 -24.21 -4.45 -42.18
CA THR A 346 -25.62 -4.64 -42.54
C THR A 346 -25.92 -4.36 -44.01
N ALA A 347 -24.93 -3.94 -44.80
CA ALA A 347 -25.11 -3.58 -46.20
C ALA A 347 -25.39 -4.80 -47.12
N ASP A 348 -25.00 -6.01 -46.70
CA ASP A 348 -25.18 -7.26 -47.45
C ASP A 348 -26.14 -8.27 -46.78
N THR A 349 -26.86 -7.87 -45.72
CA THR A 349 -27.97 -8.67 -45.19
C THR A 349 -29.23 -8.37 -46.00
N PRO A 350 -29.88 -9.38 -46.64
CA PRO A 350 -31.06 -9.17 -47.50
C PRO A 350 -32.29 -8.63 -46.75
#